data_AF-Q0VBK3-F1
#
_entry.id   AF-Q0VBK3-F1
#
_cell.length_a   1.000
_cell.length_b   1.000
_cell.length_c   1.000
_cell.angle_alpha   90.00
_cell.angle_beta   90.00
_cell.angle_gamma   90.00
#
_symmetry.space_group_name_H-M   'P 1'
#
loop_
_entity.id
_entity.type
_entity.pdbx_description
1 polymer ?
#
loop_
_entity_poly.entity_id
_entity_poly.type
_entity_poly.pdbx_seq_one_letter_code
_entity_poly.pdbx_strand_id
1 'polypeptide(L)'
;MLCLGWVFLWFVAGEKTTGFNHSACATKKLLWTYSARGAENFVLFCDLQELQEQKFSHASQLSPTQSPAHKPCSGSQKDLSDVQWYMQPRSGSPLEEISRNSPHMQSEGMLHILAPQTNSIWSYICRPRIRSPQDMACCIKTVLEVKPQRNVSCGNTAQDEQVLLLGSTGSIHCPSLSCQSDVQSPEMTWYKDGRLLPEHKKNPIEMADIYVFNQGLYVCDYTQSDNVSSWTVRAVVKVRTIGKDINVKPEILDPITDTLDVELGKPLTLPCRVQFGFQRLSKPVIKWYVKESTQEWEMSVFEEKRIQSTFKNEVIERTIFLREVTQRDLSRKFVCFAQNSIGNTTRTIRLRKKEEVVFVYILLGTALMLVGVLVAAAFLYWYWIEVVLLCRTYKNKDETLGDKKEFDAFVSYSNWSSPETDAVGSLSEEHLALNLFPEVLEDTYGYRLCLLDRDVTPGGVYADDIVSIIKKSRRGIFILSPSYLNGPRVFELQAAVNLALVDQTLKLILIKFCSFQEPESLPYLVKKALRVLPTVTWKGLKSVHASSRFWTQIRYHMPVKNSNRFMFNGLRIFLKGFSPEKDLVTQKPLEGMPKSGNDHGAQNLLLYSDQKRC
;
A
#
# COMPACT_ATOMS: atom_id res chain seq x y z
N MET A 1 -14.18 71.49 -13.45
CA MET A 1 -13.53 70.34 -12.78
C MET A 1 -12.73 69.53 -13.81
N LEU A 2 -12.10 70.17 -14.79
CA LEU A 2 -10.65 70.42 -14.87
C LEU A 2 -9.81 70.17 -13.59
N CYS A 3 -8.62 69.61 -13.84
CA CYS A 3 -7.48 69.36 -12.94
C CYS A 3 -7.60 68.13 -12.02
N LEU A 4 -6.97 67.03 -12.44
CA LEU A 4 -6.05 66.20 -11.63
C LEU A 4 -5.63 64.97 -12.44
N GLY A 5 -4.61 65.14 -13.26
CA GLY A 5 -4.02 64.04 -14.00
C GLY A 5 -2.83 64.56 -14.76
N TRP A 6 -1.77 64.98 -14.04
CA TRP A 6 -0.46 65.36 -14.59
C TRP A 6 0.62 65.45 -13.49
N VAL A 7 0.70 64.47 -12.59
CA VAL A 7 1.85 64.31 -11.69
C VAL A 7 2.11 62.82 -11.44
N PHE A 8 2.60 62.08 -12.44
CA PHE A 8 3.28 60.79 -12.23
C PHE A 8 4.10 60.38 -13.47
N LEU A 9 4.82 61.34 -14.06
CA LEU A 9 5.73 61.09 -15.18
C LEU A 9 7.14 61.69 -15.01
N TRP A 10 7.52 62.06 -13.78
CA TRP A 10 8.86 62.59 -13.43
C TRP A 10 9.47 61.87 -12.22
N PHE A 11 9.67 60.56 -12.31
CA PHE A 11 10.61 59.83 -11.43
C PHE A 11 11.30 58.67 -12.18
N VAL A 12 11.75 58.93 -13.40
CA VAL A 12 12.92 58.24 -13.97
C VAL A 12 13.99 59.29 -14.21
N ALA A 13 14.40 59.93 -13.12
CA ALA A 13 15.66 60.65 -13.12
C ALA A 13 16.75 59.59 -13.18
N GLY A 14 17.34 59.41 -14.36
CA GLY A 14 18.66 58.80 -14.49
C GLY A 14 19.61 59.60 -13.60
N GLU A 15 20.01 59.00 -12.49
CA GLU A 15 21.02 59.53 -11.60
C GLU A 15 22.33 59.59 -12.40
N LYS A 16 22.65 60.78 -12.92
CA LYS A 16 23.95 61.11 -13.50
C LYS A 16 24.98 60.86 -12.41
N THR A 17 25.76 59.79 -12.55
CA THR A 17 26.93 59.52 -11.74
C THR A 17 27.84 60.75 -11.76
N THR A 18 27.99 61.39 -10.60
CA THR A 18 28.98 62.43 -10.39
C THR A 18 30.35 61.91 -10.80
N GLY A 19 31.03 62.62 -11.71
CA GLY A 19 32.27 62.20 -12.34
C GLY A 19 33.31 61.74 -11.33
N PHE A 20 33.63 60.45 -11.37
CA PHE A 20 34.69 59.82 -10.60
C PHE A 20 36.07 60.21 -11.17
N ASN A 21 36.96 60.77 -10.34
CA ASN A 21 38.32 61.10 -10.75
C ASN A 21 39.21 59.85 -10.70
N HIS A 22 39.19 59.08 -11.78
CA HIS A 22 39.92 57.80 -11.95
C HIS A 22 41.45 57.94 -12.09
N SER A 23 42.00 59.15 -12.04
CA SER A 23 43.45 59.41 -12.18
C SER A 23 44.27 58.95 -10.96
N ALA A 24 43.63 58.73 -9.81
CA ALA A 24 44.28 58.34 -8.55
C ALA A 24 44.32 56.81 -8.29
N CYS A 25 43.81 55.98 -9.21
CA CYS A 25 43.78 54.52 -9.03
C CYS A 25 45.13 53.86 -9.36
N ALA A 26 45.51 52.84 -8.59
CA ALA A 26 46.67 52.00 -8.90
C ALA A 26 46.44 51.32 -10.26
N THR A 27 47.37 51.51 -11.22
CA THR A 27 47.16 51.05 -12.60
C THR A 27 47.96 49.78 -12.87
N LYS A 28 47.28 48.68 -13.22
CA LYS A 28 47.87 47.40 -13.64
C LYS A 28 47.68 47.23 -15.15
N LYS A 29 48.73 46.85 -15.87
CA LYS A 29 48.68 46.59 -17.32
C LYS A 29 48.73 45.10 -17.58
N LEU A 30 47.64 44.56 -18.11
CA LEU A 30 47.51 43.14 -18.47
C LEU A 30 47.46 43.01 -19.99
N LEU A 31 48.17 42.01 -20.49
CA LEU A 31 48.12 41.59 -21.87
C LEU A 31 47.38 40.26 -21.94
N TRP A 32 46.28 40.23 -22.70
CA TRP A 32 45.58 39.00 -23.03
C TRP A 32 45.81 38.64 -24.48
N THR A 33 46.45 37.49 -24.68
CA THR A 33 46.56 36.87 -26.00
C THR A 33 45.47 35.82 -26.15
N TYR A 34 44.58 35.98 -27.13
CA TYR A 34 43.52 35.00 -27.39
C TYR A 34 43.79 34.22 -28.67
N SER A 35 43.49 32.93 -28.67
CA SER A 35 43.52 32.12 -29.87
C SER A 35 42.23 32.34 -30.68
N ALA A 36 42.34 32.54 -31.99
CA ALA A 36 41.18 32.79 -32.86
C ALA A 36 40.23 31.59 -33.03
N ARG A 37 40.45 30.47 -32.31
CA ARG A 37 39.84 29.16 -32.57
C ARG A 37 38.97 28.63 -31.42
N GLY A 38 38.90 29.33 -30.28
CA GLY A 38 38.13 28.91 -29.09
C GLY A 38 37.38 30.04 -28.39
N ALA A 39 36.31 29.69 -27.67
CA ALA A 39 35.60 30.59 -26.77
C ALA A 39 36.36 30.66 -25.44
N GLU A 40 37.47 31.39 -25.42
CA GLU A 40 38.30 31.53 -24.23
C GLU A 40 37.61 32.41 -23.18
N ASN A 41 37.58 31.94 -21.93
CA ASN A 41 37.12 32.71 -20.79
C ASN A 41 38.30 33.46 -20.18
N PHE A 42 38.28 34.79 -20.21
CA PHE A 42 39.27 35.59 -19.51
C PHE A 42 38.74 36.10 -18.18
N VAL A 43 39.62 36.21 -17.19
CA VAL A 43 39.23 36.48 -15.81
C VAL A 43 40.07 37.59 -15.21
N LEU A 44 39.37 38.59 -14.67
CA LEU A 44 39.95 39.64 -13.85
C LEU A 44 39.56 39.45 -12.39
N PHE A 45 40.53 39.61 -11.50
CA PHE A 45 40.32 39.70 -10.06
C PHE A 45 40.76 41.08 -9.57
N CYS A 46 40.18 41.52 -8.45
CA CYS A 46 40.47 42.81 -7.85
C CYS A 46 41.50 42.65 -6.73
N ASP A 47 42.78 42.89 -7.04
CA ASP A 47 43.92 42.70 -6.14
C ASP A 47 44.08 43.81 -5.08
N LEU A 48 43.02 44.12 -4.32
CA LEU A 48 43.06 45.19 -3.32
C LEU A 48 44.08 44.94 -2.19
N GLN A 49 44.55 43.70 -2.03
CA GLN A 49 45.52 43.27 -1.03
C GLN A 49 46.98 43.60 -1.40
N GLU A 50 47.32 43.68 -2.70
CA GLU A 50 48.68 44.06 -3.20
C GLU A 50 49.06 45.51 -2.80
N LEU A 51 48.07 46.38 -2.60
CA LEU A 51 48.27 47.76 -2.12
C LEU A 51 48.71 47.85 -0.66
N GLN A 52 48.57 46.77 0.12
CA GLN A 52 48.89 46.73 1.54
C GLN A 52 50.37 46.36 1.77
N GLU A 53 50.96 45.51 0.92
CA GLU A 53 52.35 45.03 1.06
C GLU A 53 53.40 45.98 0.44
N GLN A 54 53.11 46.67 -0.65
CA GLN A 54 54.06 47.59 -1.32
C GLN A 54 54.56 48.76 -0.46
N LYS A 55 53.92 49.06 0.68
CA LYS A 55 54.34 50.14 1.58
C LYS A 55 55.19 49.69 2.77
N PHE A 56 55.21 48.41 3.12
CA PHE A 56 56.05 47.92 4.23
C PHE A 56 57.54 47.87 3.85
N SER A 57 57.86 47.72 2.57
CA SER A 57 59.25 47.70 2.08
C SER A 57 59.88 49.09 1.92
N HIS A 58 59.09 50.16 1.81
CA HIS A 58 59.60 51.54 1.69
C HIS A 58 59.73 52.29 3.03
N ALA A 59 59.22 51.74 4.14
CA ALA A 59 59.22 52.42 5.43
C ALA A 59 60.58 52.43 6.16
N SER A 60 61.60 51.70 5.68
CA SER A 60 62.90 51.60 6.37
C SER A 60 63.94 52.64 5.96
N GLN A 61 63.68 53.51 4.96
CA GLN A 61 64.58 54.60 4.62
C GLN A 61 63.80 55.83 4.13
N LEU A 62 63.69 56.88 4.97
CA LEU A 62 64.03 58.29 4.66
C LEU A 62 63.40 59.32 5.64
N SER A 63 64.19 60.35 5.94
CA SER A 63 63.86 61.59 6.66
C SER A 63 62.89 62.50 5.88
N PRO A 64 62.25 63.52 6.52
CA PRO A 64 60.96 64.03 6.07
C PRO A 64 61.06 65.29 5.21
N THR A 65 60.63 65.21 3.95
CA THR A 65 60.10 66.38 3.24
C THR A 65 58.92 65.96 2.35
N GLN A 66 57.89 66.81 2.38
CA GLN A 66 56.49 66.60 2.03
C GLN A 66 56.19 66.04 0.62
N SER A 67 55.42 64.95 0.58
CA SER A 67 54.43 64.60 -0.47
C SER A 67 53.37 63.67 0.16
N PRO A 68 52.07 63.69 -0.24
CA PRO A 68 51.03 63.01 0.52
C PRO A 68 51.18 61.49 0.42
N ALA A 69 51.57 60.84 1.52
CA ALA A 69 51.59 59.41 1.65
C ALA A 69 50.16 58.83 1.47
N HIS A 70 49.96 58.01 0.45
CA HIS A 70 48.70 57.28 0.25
C HIS A 70 48.41 56.39 1.47
N LYS A 71 47.22 56.47 2.07
CA LYS A 71 46.81 55.59 3.19
C LYS A 71 46.34 54.21 2.71
N PRO A 72 46.49 53.13 3.50
CA PRO A 72 45.99 51.79 3.15
C PRO A 72 44.45 51.73 3.19
N CYS A 73 43.86 50.88 2.36
CA CYS A 73 42.43 50.55 2.42
C CYS A 73 42.14 49.92 3.80
N SER A 74 41.27 50.54 4.60
CA SER A 74 40.95 50.05 5.95
C SER A 74 39.66 49.24 5.91
N GLY A 75 39.76 47.91 5.89
CA GLY A 75 38.60 47.00 5.93
C GLY A 75 38.98 45.59 6.39
N SER A 76 38.04 44.84 6.97
CA SER A 76 38.28 43.45 7.35
C SER A 76 38.39 42.54 6.11
N GLN A 77 39.03 41.37 6.23
CA GLN A 77 39.23 40.44 5.10
C GLN A 77 37.92 39.94 4.46
N LYS A 78 36.79 40.00 5.18
CA LYS A 78 35.44 39.71 4.66
C LYS A 78 34.79 40.90 3.93
N ASP A 79 35.27 42.12 4.17
CA ASP A 79 34.70 43.36 3.62
C ASP A 79 35.31 43.71 2.25
N LEU A 80 36.46 43.12 1.91
CA LEU A 80 37.19 43.34 0.65
C LEU A 80 36.70 42.48 -0.53
N SER A 81 35.82 41.50 -0.28
CA SER A 81 35.27 40.60 -1.31
C SER A 81 34.02 41.14 -2.02
N ASP A 82 33.39 42.21 -1.52
CA ASP A 82 32.26 42.87 -2.19
C ASP A 82 32.74 44.05 -3.07
N VAL A 83 33.11 43.72 -4.31
CA VAL A 83 33.72 44.64 -5.28
C VAL A 83 32.70 45.13 -6.31
N GLN A 84 32.82 46.39 -6.70
CA GLN A 84 32.10 47.03 -7.79
C GLN A 84 33.03 47.22 -8.99
N TRP A 85 32.57 46.82 -10.19
CA TRP A 85 33.31 46.90 -11.44
C TRP A 85 32.75 47.97 -12.38
N TYR A 86 33.66 48.66 -13.06
CA TYR A 86 33.39 49.64 -14.12
C TYR A 86 34.19 49.29 -15.37
N MET A 87 33.61 49.53 -16.53
CA MET A 87 34.25 49.36 -17.83
C MET A 87 34.39 50.71 -18.55
N GLN A 88 35.54 50.90 -19.19
CA GLN A 88 35.81 52.02 -20.08
C GLN A 88 36.34 51.49 -21.43
N PRO A 89 35.50 51.49 -22.49
CA PRO A 89 35.87 50.96 -23.81
C PRO A 89 36.96 51.74 -24.55
N ARG A 90 37.07 53.06 -24.35
CA ARG A 90 38.10 53.90 -24.98
C ARG A 90 38.56 54.96 -24.00
N SER A 91 39.86 55.30 -24.03
CA SER A 91 40.39 56.37 -23.17
C SER A 91 39.58 57.67 -23.36
N GLY A 92 38.88 58.11 -22.30
CA GLY A 92 38.00 59.28 -22.33
C GLY A 92 36.50 59.03 -22.53
N SER A 93 36.06 57.79 -22.77
CA SER A 93 34.62 57.45 -22.78
C SER A 93 34.02 57.43 -21.36
N PRO A 94 32.70 57.65 -21.19
CA PRO A 94 32.05 57.54 -19.89
C PRO A 94 32.26 56.14 -19.30
N LEU A 95 32.37 56.08 -17.96
CA LEU A 95 32.48 54.83 -17.21
C LEU A 95 31.11 54.14 -17.17
N GLU A 96 31.04 52.91 -17.67
CA GLU A 96 29.85 52.08 -17.61
C GLU A 96 29.93 51.14 -16.40
N GLU A 97 28.88 51.12 -15.58
CA GLU A 97 28.81 50.22 -14.43
C GLU A 97 28.39 48.81 -14.86
N ILE A 98 29.16 47.79 -14.46
CA ILE A 98 28.83 46.39 -14.73
C ILE A 98 27.86 45.89 -13.65
N SER A 99 26.61 45.66 -14.04
CA SER A 99 25.55 45.21 -13.13
C SER A 99 25.76 43.78 -12.62
N ARG A 100 25.35 43.53 -11.36
CA ARG A 100 25.47 42.25 -10.63
C ARG A 100 24.71 41.08 -11.30
N ASN A 101 23.70 41.37 -12.12
CA ASN A 101 22.90 40.37 -12.86
C ASN A 101 23.38 40.16 -14.31
N SER A 102 24.52 40.73 -14.70
CA SER A 102 25.08 40.49 -16.03
C SER A 102 25.64 39.06 -16.13
N PRO A 103 25.55 38.40 -17.29
CA PRO A 103 26.12 37.06 -17.52
C PRO A 103 27.65 36.98 -17.38
N HIS A 104 28.30 38.11 -17.06
CA HIS A 104 29.74 38.28 -16.87
C HIS A 104 30.20 38.14 -15.41
N MET A 105 29.28 38.01 -14.43
CA MET A 105 29.64 38.01 -13.01
C MET A 105 29.24 36.68 -12.35
N GLN A 106 30.23 35.85 -12.01
CA GLN A 106 30.01 34.61 -11.29
C GLN A 106 31.03 34.54 -10.13
N SER A 107 30.54 34.70 -8.90
CA SER A 107 31.24 34.43 -7.63
C SER A 107 32.35 35.40 -7.19
N GLU A 108 32.29 35.84 -5.92
CA GLU A 108 33.39 36.40 -5.10
C GLU A 108 34.25 37.55 -5.69
N GLY A 109 33.66 38.49 -6.44
CA GLY A 109 34.38 39.70 -6.89
C GLY A 109 35.23 39.52 -8.16
N MET A 110 35.12 38.36 -8.81
CA MET A 110 35.76 38.02 -10.09
C MET A 110 34.92 38.48 -11.28
N LEU A 111 35.56 39.04 -12.31
CA LEU A 111 34.92 39.48 -13.55
C LEU A 111 35.30 38.54 -14.70
N HIS A 112 34.30 37.88 -15.30
CA HIS A 112 34.45 36.99 -16.44
C HIS A 112 34.18 37.74 -17.74
N ILE A 113 35.18 37.82 -18.61
CA ILE A 113 35.08 38.46 -19.92
C ILE A 113 34.90 37.37 -20.97
N LEU A 114 33.77 37.43 -21.67
CA LEU A 114 33.42 36.52 -22.78
C LEU A 114 33.80 37.22 -24.10
N ALA A 115 34.66 36.58 -24.89
CA ALA A 115 35.05 36.92 -26.28
C ALA A 115 34.95 38.40 -26.73
N PRO A 116 36.05 39.18 -26.65
CA PRO A 116 36.16 40.53 -27.21
C PRO A 116 36.13 40.60 -28.74
N GLN A 117 35.67 41.73 -29.28
CA GLN A 117 36.04 42.17 -30.63
C GLN A 117 37.55 42.47 -30.72
N THR A 118 38.12 42.24 -31.90
CA THR A 118 39.55 42.34 -32.25
C THR A 118 40.22 43.67 -31.87
N ASN A 119 41.47 43.59 -31.38
CA ASN A 119 42.42 44.70 -31.16
C ASN A 119 41.88 45.91 -30.40
N SER A 120 41.20 45.69 -29.26
CA SER A 120 40.72 46.77 -28.41
C SER A 120 41.53 46.87 -27.11
N ILE A 121 41.84 48.09 -26.69
CA ILE A 121 42.41 48.40 -25.37
C ILE A 121 41.25 48.84 -24.47
N TRP A 122 40.99 48.07 -23.43
CA TRP A 122 39.92 48.35 -22.48
C TRP A 122 40.49 48.67 -21.10
N SER A 123 39.83 49.56 -20.37
CA SER A 123 40.16 49.84 -18.98
C SER A 123 39.03 49.38 -18.07
N TYR A 124 39.33 48.45 -17.18
CA TYR A 124 38.42 47.98 -16.14
C TYR A 124 38.84 48.58 -14.81
N ILE A 125 37.90 49.09 -14.02
CA ILE A 125 38.19 49.67 -12.71
C ILE A 125 37.40 48.89 -11.66
N CYS A 126 38.08 48.46 -10.61
CA CYS A 126 37.46 47.78 -9.49
C CYS A 126 37.66 48.57 -8.18
N ARG A 127 36.63 48.58 -7.33
CA ARG A 127 36.63 49.24 -6.02
C ARG A 127 35.79 48.47 -5.00
N PRO A 128 36.08 48.55 -3.69
CA PRO A 128 35.18 48.02 -2.67
C PRO A 128 33.86 48.81 -2.64
N ARG A 129 32.74 48.14 -2.31
CA ARG A 129 31.38 48.74 -2.29
C ARG A 129 31.07 49.65 -1.08
N ILE A 130 31.97 49.79 -0.11
CA ILE A 130 31.69 50.52 1.13
C ILE A 130 31.48 52.02 0.86
N ARG A 131 30.43 52.59 1.48
CA ARG A 131 30.05 54.02 1.43
C ARG A 131 30.78 54.88 2.48
N SER A 132 32.08 54.67 2.69
CA SER A 132 32.86 55.57 3.55
C SER A 132 33.52 56.66 2.69
N PRO A 133 33.32 57.96 2.99
CA PRO A 133 33.97 59.05 2.26
C PRO A 133 35.51 58.98 2.26
N GLN A 134 36.11 58.19 3.17
CA GLN A 134 37.56 58.08 3.34
C GLN A 134 38.23 57.04 2.40
N ASP A 135 37.46 56.21 1.70
CA ASP A 135 37.98 55.15 0.81
C ASP A 135 38.02 55.54 -0.68
N MET A 136 37.86 56.83 -1.01
CA MET A 136 37.91 57.32 -2.41
C MET A 136 39.22 56.97 -3.15
N ALA A 137 40.29 56.64 -2.43
CA ALA A 137 41.59 56.28 -2.98
C ALA A 137 41.80 54.76 -3.19
N CYS A 138 40.86 53.90 -2.75
CA CYS A 138 41.00 52.45 -2.88
C CYS A 138 40.38 51.95 -4.19
N CYS A 139 41.12 52.09 -5.30
CA CYS A 139 40.69 51.58 -6.60
C CYS A 139 41.87 51.06 -7.42
N ILE A 140 41.61 50.00 -8.17
CA ILE A 140 42.57 49.43 -9.12
C ILE A 140 42.02 49.63 -10.52
N LYS A 141 42.82 50.23 -11.38
CA LYS A 141 42.57 50.38 -12.81
C LYS A 141 43.37 49.32 -13.56
N THR A 142 42.69 48.34 -14.11
CA THR A 142 43.28 47.30 -14.95
C THR A 142 43.12 47.68 -16.42
N VAL A 143 44.22 47.99 -17.08
CA VAL A 143 44.26 48.21 -18.53
C VAL A 143 44.51 46.86 -19.20
N LEU A 144 43.50 46.36 -19.91
CA LEU A 144 43.53 45.11 -20.65
C LEU A 144 43.78 45.41 -22.13
N GLU A 145 44.93 44.97 -22.64
CA GLU A 145 45.21 44.96 -24.08
C GLU A 145 44.95 43.56 -24.64
N VAL A 146 44.08 43.45 -25.63
CA VAL A 146 43.73 42.17 -26.27
C VAL A 146 44.46 42.06 -27.61
N LYS A 147 45.37 41.08 -27.72
CA LYS A 147 46.09 40.79 -28.97
C LYS A 147 45.72 39.40 -29.50
N PRO A 148 45.54 39.23 -30.82
CA PRO A 148 45.42 37.90 -31.40
C PRO A 148 46.76 37.18 -31.22
N GLN A 149 46.71 35.96 -30.69
CA GLN A 149 47.87 35.08 -30.65
C GLN A 149 48.31 34.79 -32.08
N ARG A 150 49.56 35.12 -32.44
CA ARG A 150 50.09 34.77 -33.77
C ARG A 150 49.97 33.26 -33.94
N ASN A 151 49.48 32.80 -35.10
CA ASN A 151 49.32 31.39 -35.43
C ASN A 151 50.68 30.66 -35.40
N VAL A 152 51.16 30.30 -34.21
CA VAL A 152 52.23 29.35 -34.06
C VAL A 152 51.57 27.99 -34.22
N SER A 153 51.87 27.33 -35.33
CA SER A 153 51.48 25.94 -35.61
C SER A 153 52.24 25.00 -34.66
N CYS A 154 51.89 25.00 -33.38
CA CYS A 154 52.27 23.97 -32.43
C CYS A 154 51.22 22.86 -32.49
N GLY A 155 51.67 21.60 -32.64
CA GLY A 155 50.77 20.44 -32.74
C GLY A 155 49.90 20.19 -31.50
N ASN A 156 50.22 20.83 -30.37
CA ASN A 156 49.49 20.74 -29.11
C ASN A 156 48.84 22.09 -28.79
N THR A 157 47.61 22.28 -29.27
CA THR A 157 46.77 23.40 -28.85
C THR A 157 46.35 23.14 -27.40
N ALA A 158 46.75 24.00 -26.46
CA ALA A 158 46.33 23.86 -25.07
C ALA A 158 44.80 23.87 -24.96
N GLN A 159 44.25 22.94 -24.18
CA GLN A 159 42.81 22.92 -23.89
C GLN A 159 42.52 23.88 -22.73
N ASP A 160 41.54 24.76 -22.92
CA ASP A 160 41.01 25.66 -21.88
C ASP A 160 40.44 24.88 -20.67
N GLU A 161 40.10 23.61 -20.88
CA GLU A 161 39.75 22.67 -19.82
C GLU A 161 40.80 21.55 -19.71
N GLN A 162 41.38 21.35 -18.52
CA GLN A 162 42.29 20.23 -18.22
C GLN A 162 41.63 19.26 -17.23
N VAL A 163 41.91 17.97 -17.39
CA VAL A 163 41.27 16.92 -16.60
C VAL A 163 42.29 16.13 -15.80
N LEU A 164 42.15 16.17 -14.48
CA LEU A 164 42.99 15.45 -13.53
C LEU A 164 42.29 14.18 -13.01
N LEU A 165 43.04 13.11 -12.78
CA LEU A 165 42.55 11.83 -12.28
C LEU A 165 42.69 11.77 -10.76
N LEU A 166 41.60 11.46 -10.05
CA LEU A 166 41.63 11.35 -8.59
C LEU A 166 42.55 10.22 -8.11
N GLY A 167 43.37 10.50 -7.08
CA GLY A 167 44.28 9.53 -6.47
C GLY A 167 45.48 9.14 -7.34
N SER A 168 45.79 9.93 -8.37
CA SER A 168 47.03 9.82 -9.13
C SER A 168 47.84 11.11 -9.07
N THR A 169 49.07 11.03 -9.54
CA THR A 169 49.91 12.19 -9.86
C THR A 169 49.39 12.88 -11.12
N GLY A 170 49.45 14.21 -11.17
CA GLY A 170 49.10 14.96 -12.36
C GLY A 170 49.67 16.36 -12.36
N SER A 171 49.61 16.99 -13.52
CA SER A 171 50.20 18.31 -13.77
C SER A 171 49.18 19.26 -14.38
N ILE A 172 49.20 20.51 -13.94
CA ILE A 172 48.41 21.60 -14.54
C ILE A 172 49.36 22.47 -15.36
N HIS A 173 49.12 22.54 -16.66
CA HIS A 173 49.95 23.32 -17.58
C HIS A 173 49.31 24.69 -17.85
N CYS A 174 50.11 25.75 -17.91
CA CYS A 174 49.65 27.06 -18.34
C CYS A 174 49.41 27.05 -19.87
N PRO A 175 48.19 27.34 -20.35
CA PRO A 175 47.85 27.21 -21.78
C PRO A 175 48.64 28.20 -22.66
N SER A 176 48.99 29.37 -22.13
CA SER A 176 49.78 30.37 -22.85
C SER A 176 51.21 29.90 -23.18
N LEU A 177 51.77 28.95 -22.43
CA LEU A 177 53.13 28.43 -22.65
C LEU A 177 53.17 27.06 -23.36
N SER A 178 52.04 26.50 -23.79
CA SER A 178 52.01 25.13 -24.37
C SER A 178 52.84 24.97 -25.65
N CYS A 179 53.23 26.07 -26.27
CA CYS A 179 53.95 26.11 -27.55
C CYS A 179 55.39 26.63 -27.41
N GLN A 180 55.86 26.88 -26.19
CA GLN A 180 57.21 27.36 -25.91
C GLN A 180 58.05 26.22 -25.34
N SER A 181 59.22 25.96 -25.92
CA SER A 181 60.15 24.93 -25.45
C SER A 181 60.73 25.29 -24.07
N ASP A 182 60.90 24.28 -23.21
CA ASP A 182 61.28 24.31 -21.77
C ASP A 182 62.57 25.06 -21.39
N VAL A 183 63.24 25.72 -22.34
CA VAL A 183 64.61 26.22 -22.16
C VAL A 183 64.66 27.52 -21.34
N GLN A 184 63.52 28.20 -21.13
CA GLN A 184 63.39 29.30 -20.16
C GLN A 184 61.91 29.57 -19.83
N SER A 185 61.31 28.75 -18.96
CA SER A 185 60.00 29.09 -18.41
C SER A 185 60.13 30.30 -17.46
N PRO A 186 59.37 31.39 -17.67
CA PRO A 186 59.39 32.53 -16.78
C PRO A 186 58.87 32.13 -15.39
N GLU A 187 59.31 32.85 -14.35
CA GLU A 187 58.70 32.72 -13.02
C GLU A 187 57.22 33.05 -13.12
N MET A 188 56.38 32.15 -12.62
CA MET A 188 54.94 32.25 -12.68
C MET A 188 54.33 32.64 -11.35
N THR A 189 53.20 33.33 -11.43
CA THR A 189 52.29 33.53 -10.31
C THR A 189 51.00 32.78 -10.60
N TRP A 190 50.70 31.78 -9.78
CA TRP A 190 49.49 30.96 -9.93
C TRP A 190 48.40 31.38 -8.96
N TYR A 191 47.16 31.32 -9.43
CA TYR A 191 45.96 31.56 -8.64
C TYR A 191 44.98 30.42 -8.82
N LYS A 192 44.23 30.11 -7.78
CA LYS A 192 43.10 29.17 -7.83
C LYS A 192 41.87 29.83 -7.23
N ASP A 193 40.82 29.92 -8.03
CA ASP A 193 39.55 30.54 -7.68
C ASP A 193 39.75 31.95 -7.06
N GLY A 194 40.70 32.71 -7.64
CA GLY A 194 41.06 34.07 -7.20
C GLY A 194 42.05 34.16 -6.03
N ARG A 195 42.49 33.04 -5.45
CA ARG A 195 43.46 33.02 -4.34
C ARG A 195 44.88 32.71 -4.85
N LEU A 196 45.86 33.46 -4.38
CA LEU A 196 47.28 33.27 -4.71
C LEU A 196 47.79 31.92 -4.19
N LEU A 197 48.57 31.22 -5.02
CA LEU A 197 49.28 29.98 -4.68
C LEU A 197 50.80 30.25 -4.59
N PRO A 198 51.33 30.69 -3.43
CA PRO A 198 52.72 31.16 -3.32
C PRO A 198 53.77 30.05 -3.49
N GLU A 199 53.39 28.80 -3.23
CA GLU A 199 54.28 27.64 -3.31
C GLU A 199 54.58 27.22 -4.76
N HIS A 200 53.77 27.68 -5.73
CA HIS A 200 53.87 27.28 -7.13
C HIS A 200 54.35 28.44 -8.00
N LYS A 201 55.61 28.35 -8.42
CA LYS A 201 56.30 29.40 -9.21
C LYS A 201 56.74 28.96 -10.61
N LYS A 202 56.45 27.73 -10.98
CA LYS A 202 56.89 27.09 -12.23
C LYS A 202 55.70 26.57 -13.03
N ASN A 203 55.98 26.23 -14.29
CA ASN A 203 55.07 25.50 -15.17
C ASN A 203 55.71 24.13 -15.48
N PRO A 204 54.98 23.01 -15.34
CA PRO A 204 53.63 22.88 -14.76
C PRO A 204 53.58 22.99 -13.23
N ILE A 205 52.37 23.11 -12.67
CA ILE A 205 52.13 22.73 -11.27
C ILE A 205 52.09 21.21 -11.19
N GLU A 206 53.03 20.59 -10.50
CA GLU A 206 53.03 19.15 -10.23
C GLU A 206 52.33 18.84 -8.91
N MET A 207 51.42 17.86 -8.94
CA MET A 207 50.70 17.40 -7.76
C MET A 207 50.87 15.89 -7.64
N ALA A 208 51.36 15.43 -6.48
CA ALA A 208 51.58 14.01 -6.19
C ALA A 208 50.26 13.24 -6.08
N ASP A 209 49.28 13.81 -5.38
CA ASP A 209 47.97 13.22 -5.14
C ASP A 209 46.85 14.23 -5.44
N ILE A 210 45.98 13.87 -6.38
CA ILE A 210 44.85 14.70 -6.79
C ILE A 210 43.58 14.32 -6.00
N TYR A 211 42.95 15.31 -5.40
CA TYR A 211 41.68 15.22 -4.68
C TYR A 211 40.60 16.10 -5.31
N VAL A 212 39.35 15.91 -4.88
CA VAL A 212 38.19 16.69 -5.38
C VAL A 212 38.38 18.19 -5.16
N PHE A 213 39.05 18.59 -4.07
CA PHE A 213 39.30 20.01 -3.82
C PHE A 213 40.27 20.62 -4.84
N ASN A 214 41.08 19.85 -5.58
CA ASN A 214 41.95 20.39 -6.63
C ASN A 214 41.17 20.86 -7.87
N GLN A 215 39.88 20.49 -8.00
CA GLN A 215 38.99 21.06 -9.01
C GLN A 215 38.80 22.56 -8.78
N GLY A 216 38.83 23.34 -9.86
CA GLY A 216 38.68 24.80 -9.78
C GLY A 216 39.16 25.52 -11.02
N LEU A 217 39.10 26.84 -10.97
CA LEU A 217 39.60 27.73 -12.00
C LEU A 217 41.02 28.19 -11.65
N TYR A 218 41.99 27.82 -12.46
CA TYR A 218 43.38 28.21 -12.27
C TYR A 218 43.76 29.32 -13.24
N VAL A 219 44.55 30.28 -12.75
CA VAL A 219 45.07 31.40 -13.53
C VAL A 219 46.58 31.42 -13.39
N CYS A 220 47.30 31.50 -14.51
CA CYS A 220 48.75 31.68 -14.55
C CYS A 220 49.09 33.07 -15.09
N ASP A 221 49.84 33.82 -14.30
CA ASP A 221 50.41 35.11 -14.67
C ASP A 221 51.93 35.00 -14.82
N TYR A 222 52.48 35.57 -15.88
CA TYR A 222 53.93 35.75 -16.03
C TYR A 222 54.25 37.07 -16.72
N THR A 223 55.42 37.63 -16.44
CA THR A 223 55.84 38.89 -17.04
C THR A 223 56.54 38.65 -18.38
N GLN A 224 56.03 39.30 -19.43
CA GLN A 224 56.67 39.37 -20.74
C GLN A 224 57.11 40.80 -20.99
N SER A 225 58.41 40.99 -21.19
CA SER A 225 58.99 42.30 -21.52
C SER A 225 59.42 42.33 -22.97
N ASP A 226 58.93 43.30 -23.73
CA ASP A 226 59.56 43.77 -24.96
C ASP A 226 60.54 44.92 -24.62
N ASN A 227 61.45 45.26 -25.53
CA ASN A 227 62.51 46.29 -25.33
C ASN A 227 62.02 47.68 -24.85
N VAL A 228 60.71 47.94 -24.81
CA VAL A 228 60.09 49.24 -24.47
C VAL A 228 59.06 49.15 -23.32
N SER A 229 58.52 47.96 -23.00
CA SER A 229 57.44 47.82 -22.02
C SER A 229 57.32 46.42 -21.45
N SER A 230 57.06 46.32 -20.14
CA SER A 230 56.72 45.08 -19.44
C SER A 230 55.21 44.88 -19.34
N TRP A 231 54.71 43.73 -19.78
CA TRP A 231 53.32 43.33 -19.70
C TRP A 231 53.18 42.06 -18.85
N THR A 232 52.09 41.94 -18.11
CA THR A 232 51.72 40.66 -17.47
C THR A 232 50.81 39.89 -18.41
N VAL A 233 51.26 38.72 -18.86
CA VAL A 233 50.45 37.79 -19.65
C VAL A 233 49.67 36.91 -18.69
N ARG A 234 48.36 36.86 -18.88
CA ARG A 234 47.43 36.05 -18.09
C ARG A 234 46.78 34.98 -18.95
N ALA A 235 46.78 33.75 -18.45
CA ALA A 235 46.04 32.64 -19.05
C ALA A 235 45.16 31.94 -18.01
N VAL A 236 44.04 31.39 -18.45
CA VAL A 236 43.04 30.75 -17.59
C VAL A 236 42.88 29.29 -18.00
N VAL A 237 42.89 28.38 -17.03
CA VAL A 237 42.61 26.96 -17.25
C VAL A 237 41.59 26.46 -16.24
N LYS A 238 40.54 25.83 -16.73
CA LYS A 238 39.53 25.20 -15.89
C LYS A 238 39.89 23.75 -15.65
N VAL A 239 40.16 23.39 -14.42
CA VAL A 239 40.57 22.03 -14.04
C VAL A 239 39.36 21.26 -13.52
N ARG A 240 39.10 20.10 -14.11
CA ARG A 240 38.07 19.15 -13.63
C ARG A 240 38.73 17.89 -13.09
N THR A 241 38.24 17.39 -11.96
CA THR A 241 38.68 16.10 -11.42
C THR A 241 37.70 15.01 -11.83
N ILE A 242 38.22 13.87 -12.30
CA ILE A 242 37.39 12.71 -12.66
C ILE A 242 37.85 11.45 -11.95
N GLY A 243 36.96 10.47 -11.85
CA GLY A 243 37.31 9.12 -11.42
C GLY A 243 38.17 8.39 -12.44
N LYS A 244 38.83 7.33 -11.99
CA LYS A 244 39.52 6.38 -12.87
C LYS A 244 38.49 5.56 -13.66
N ASP A 245 38.79 5.27 -14.92
CA ASP A 245 37.93 4.41 -15.74
C ASP A 245 37.79 3.02 -15.11
N ILE A 246 36.55 2.56 -14.98
CA ILE A 246 36.21 1.26 -14.42
C ILE A 246 35.93 0.27 -15.55
N ASN A 247 36.76 -0.77 -15.60
CA ASN A 247 36.74 -1.80 -16.64
C ASN A 247 35.76 -2.94 -16.30
N VAL A 248 34.51 -2.58 -15.99
CA VAL A 248 33.44 -3.54 -15.67
C VAL A 248 32.30 -3.36 -16.66
N LYS A 249 31.67 -4.47 -17.06
CA LYS A 249 30.47 -4.47 -17.90
C LYS A 249 29.30 -3.82 -17.14
N PRO A 250 28.27 -3.29 -17.82
CA PRO A 250 27.10 -2.78 -17.12
C PRO A 250 26.40 -3.88 -16.32
N GLU A 251 25.74 -3.51 -15.23
CA GLU A 251 24.98 -4.43 -14.39
C GLU A 251 23.51 -4.01 -14.39
N ILE A 252 22.61 -4.92 -14.76
CA ILE A 252 21.16 -4.68 -14.75
C ILE A 252 20.65 -5.01 -13.34
N LEU A 253 20.27 -3.99 -12.59
CA LEU A 253 19.74 -4.09 -11.23
C LEU A 253 18.25 -4.45 -11.20
N ASP A 254 17.50 -4.00 -12.21
CA ASP A 254 16.08 -4.26 -12.39
C ASP A 254 15.81 -4.32 -13.90
N PRO A 255 15.09 -5.33 -14.44
CA PRO A 255 14.33 -6.40 -13.77
C PRO A 255 15.19 -7.50 -13.13
N ILE A 256 14.87 -7.90 -11.90
CA ILE A 256 15.54 -9.02 -11.21
C ILE A 256 14.98 -10.37 -11.68
N THR A 257 13.67 -10.48 -11.88
CA THR A 257 13.01 -11.73 -12.27
C THR A 257 12.85 -11.85 -13.79
N ASP A 258 12.97 -13.07 -14.32
CA ASP A 258 12.77 -13.36 -15.75
C ASP A 258 11.28 -13.45 -16.13
N THR A 259 10.39 -13.55 -15.15
CA THR A 259 8.94 -13.58 -15.36
C THR A 259 8.24 -12.53 -14.52
N LEU A 260 7.20 -11.92 -15.09
CA LEU A 260 6.35 -10.94 -14.42
C LEU A 260 4.87 -11.33 -14.61
N ASP A 261 4.13 -11.46 -13.52
CA ASP A 261 2.70 -11.79 -13.58
C ASP A 261 1.87 -10.51 -13.77
N VAL A 262 0.99 -10.53 -14.78
CA VAL A 262 0.25 -9.35 -15.27
C VAL A 262 -1.22 -9.65 -15.50
N GLU A 263 -2.03 -8.61 -15.39
CA GLU A 263 -3.47 -8.64 -15.66
C GLU A 263 -3.73 -8.06 -17.06
N LEU A 264 -4.53 -8.78 -17.86
CA LEU A 264 -4.88 -8.36 -19.22
C LEU A 264 -5.71 -7.07 -19.21
N GLY A 265 -5.49 -6.19 -20.18
CA GLY A 265 -6.22 -4.93 -20.34
C GLY A 265 -5.82 -3.80 -19.39
N LYS A 266 -4.88 -4.04 -18.45
CA LYS A 266 -4.33 -2.99 -17.59
C LYS A 266 -3.05 -2.40 -18.18
N PRO A 267 -2.72 -1.12 -17.89
CA PRO A 267 -1.43 -0.54 -18.26
C PRO A 267 -0.30 -1.20 -17.47
N LEU A 268 0.86 -1.35 -18.11
CA LEU A 268 2.05 -1.95 -17.51
C LEU A 268 3.27 -1.07 -17.77
N THR A 269 4.07 -0.86 -16.73
CA THR A 269 5.32 -0.11 -16.80
C THR A 269 6.47 -1.06 -16.51
N LEU A 270 7.47 -1.08 -17.40
CA LEU A 270 8.64 -1.94 -17.26
C LEU A 270 9.90 -1.06 -17.10
N PRO A 271 10.40 -0.87 -15.87
CA PRO A 271 11.65 -0.18 -15.63
C PRO A 271 12.84 -1.07 -16.01
N CYS A 272 13.89 -0.47 -16.59
CA CYS A 272 15.20 -1.09 -16.63
C CYS A 272 16.21 -0.20 -15.93
N ARG A 273 16.70 -0.66 -14.78
CA ARG A 273 17.70 0.05 -13.97
C ARG A 273 19.05 -0.59 -14.18
N VAL A 274 19.99 0.23 -14.62
CA VAL A 274 21.33 -0.24 -15.00
C VAL A 274 22.38 0.60 -14.30
N GLN A 275 23.36 -0.10 -13.72
CA GLN A 275 24.54 0.49 -13.14
C GLN A 275 25.72 0.40 -14.12
N PHE A 276 26.38 1.53 -14.34
CA PHE A 276 27.57 1.66 -15.17
C PHE A 276 28.75 2.08 -14.29
N GLY A 277 29.92 1.49 -14.55
CA GLY A 277 31.18 2.05 -14.06
C GLY A 277 31.52 3.33 -14.82
N PHE A 278 32.14 4.30 -14.14
CA PHE A 278 32.55 5.56 -14.74
C PHE A 278 33.54 5.33 -15.88
N GLN A 279 33.31 5.96 -17.03
CA GLN A 279 34.15 5.91 -18.22
C GLN A 279 34.20 7.29 -18.90
N ARG A 280 35.40 7.79 -19.18
CA ARG A 280 35.60 9.13 -19.78
C ARG A 280 35.08 9.23 -21.21
N LEU A 281 35.38 8.24 -22.05
CA LEU A 281 35.21 8.32 -23.51
C LEU A 281 33.99 7.57 -24.05
N SER A 282 33.29 6.81 -23.19
CA SER A 282 32.14 6.01 -23.60
C SER A 282 30.86 6.57 -23.00
N LYS A 283 29.81 6.66 -23.81
CA LYS A 283 28.46 6.98 -23.33
C LYS A 283 27.70 5.68 -23.07
N PRO A 284 27.05 5.52 -21.91
CA PRO A 284 26.25 4.35 -21.63
C PRO A 284 25.07 4.27 -22.60
N VAL A 285 24.77 3.05 -23.06
CA VAL A 285 23.64 2.78 -23.96
C VAL A 285 22.68 1.84 -23.25
N ILE A 286 21.40 2.22 -23.17
CA ILE A 286 20.32 1.38 -22.67
C ILE A 286 19.22 1.35 -23.71
N LYS A 287 18.78 0.16 -24.08
CA LYS A 287 17.76 -0.07 -25.10
C LYS A 287 16.77 -1.12 -24.64
N TRP A 288 15.53 -0.97 -25.09
CA TRP A 288 14.49 -1.97 -24.93
C TRP A 288 14.16 -2.59 -26.27
N TYR A 289 14.21 -3.91 -26.35
CA TYR A 289 13.81 -4.68 -27.50
C TYR A 289 12.59 -5.52 -27.18
N VAL A 290 11.69 -5.67 -28.13
CA VAL A 290 10.61 -6.64 -28.06
C VAL A 290 10.92 -7.71 -29.10
N LYS A 291 10.97 -8.96 -28.64
CA LYS A 291 11.19 -10.13 -29.50
C LYS A 291 9.91 -10.95 -29.58
N GLU A 292 9.44 -11.16 -30.80
CA GLU A 292 8.29 -11.98 -31.14
C GLU A 292 8.77 -13.01 -32.16
N SER A 293 8.84 -14.28 -31.76
CA SER A 293 9.41 -15.39 -32.56
C SER A 293 10.78 -15.06 -33.18
N THR A 294 10.83 -14.65 -34.45
CA THR A 294 12.04 -14.28 -35.22
C THR A 294 12.19 -12.77 -35.44
N GLN A 295 11.16 -11.98 -35.14
CA GLN A 295 11.15 -10.54 -35.34
C GLN A 295 11.58 -9.82 -34.05
N GLU A 296 12.45 -8.82 -34.20
CA GLU A 296 12.98 -8.00 -33.11
C GLU A 296 12.90 -6.53 -33.50
N TRP A 297 12.32 -5.69 -32.64
CA TRP A 297 12.27 -4.25 -32.84
C TRP A 297 12.60 -3.48 -31.56
N GLU A 298 13.17 -2.29 -31.74
CA GLU A 298 13.53 -1.37 -30.65
C GLU A 298 12.32 -0.52 -30.25
N MET A 299 12.11 -0.36 -28.94
CA MET A 299 11.10 0.54 -28.39
C MET A 299 11.62 1.98 -28.36
N SER A 300 10.97 2.87 -29.11
CA SER A 300 11.35 4.27 -29.21
C SER A 300 10.72 5.18 -28.16
N VAL A 301 9.66 4.73 -27.49
CA VAL A 301 8.96 5.49 -26.44
C VAL A 301 9.44 5.01 -25.07
N PHE A 302 10.20 5.85 -24.39
CA PHE A 302 10.74 5.58 -23.07
C PHE A 302 10.93 6.89 -22.29
N GLU A 303 10.97 6.78 -20.97
CA GLU A 303 11.44 7.84 -20.08
C GLU A 303 12.83 7.45 -19.55
N GLU A 304 13.79 8.38 -19.64
CA GLU A 304 15.15 8.17 -19.12
C GLU A 304 15.38 9.06 -17.90
N LYS A 305 15.84 8.45 -16.81
CA LYS A 305 16.12 9.12 -15.55
C LYS A 305 17.50 8.72 -15.05
N ARG A 306 18.38 9.70 -14.81
CA ARG A 306 19.65 9.49 -14.09
C ARG A 306 19.34 9.55 -12.60
N ILE A 307 19.45 8.41 -11.92
CA ILE A 307 19.11 8.28 -10.49
C ILE A 307 20.29 8.73 -9.65
N GLN A 308 21.50 8.28 -10.00
CA GLN A 308 22.70 8.54 -9.23
C GLN A 308 23.89 8.68 -10.17
N SER A 309 24.71 9.70 -9.95
CA SER A 309 25.97 9.89 -10.66
C SER A 309 27.06 10.17 -9.64
N THR A 310 28.02 9.26 -9.53
CA THR A 310 29.18 9.37 -8.64
C THR A 310 30.47 9.23 -9.44
N PHE A 311 31.62 9.56 -8.84
CA PHE A 311 32.93 9.36 -9.47
C PHE A 311 33.26 7.89 -9.79
N LYS A 312 32.54 6.93 -9.19
CA LYS A 312 32.73 5.50 -9.45
C LYS A 312 31.65 4.96 -10.35
N ASN A 313 30.38 5.17 -10.01
CA ASN A 313 29.27 4.53 -10.69
C ASN A 313 28.19 5.55 -11.08
N GLU A 314 27.52 5.27 -12.19
CA GLU A 314 26.32 5.96 -12.64
C GLU A 314 25.17 4.96 -12.74
N VAL A 315 24.01 5.29 -12.17
CA VAL A 315 22.78 4.48 -12.25
C VAL A 315 21.76 5.23 -13.09
N ILE A 316 21.35 4.59 -14.17
CA ILE A 316 20.40 5.13 -15.15
C ILE A 316 19.22 4.17 -15.22
N GLU A 317 18.01 4.74 -15.20
CA GLU A 317 16.77 4.02 -15.38
C GLU A 317 16.13 4.41 -16.71
N ARG A 318 15.75 3.42 -17.51
CA ARG A 318 15.04 3.60 -18.76
C ARG A 318 13.78 2.76 -18.77
N THR A 319 12.64 3.43 -18.77
CA THR A 319 11.34 2.79 -18.52
C THR A 319 10.48 2.82 -19.78
N ILE A 320 9.89 1.67 -20.14
CA ILE A 320 8.90 1.57 -21.22
C ILE A 320 7.49 1.38 -20.67
N PHE A 321 6.52 1.85 -21.45
CA PHE A 321 5.11 1.85 -21.08
C PHE A 321 4.26 1.09 -22.10
N LEU A 322 3.52 0.10 -21.62
CA LEU A 322 2.46 -0.59 -22.35
C LEU A 322 1.12 0.00 -21.90
N ARG A 323 0.38 0.60 -22.85
CA ARG A 323 -0.93 1.22 -22.55
C ARG A 323 -1.94 0.21 -22.02
N GLU A 324 -1.95 -0.97 -22.62
CA GLU A 324 -2.77 -2.10 -22.25
C GLU A 324 -1.98 -3.38 -22.52
N VAL A 325 -2.01 -4.32 -21.59
CA VAL A 325 -1.41 -5.64 -21.80
C VAL A 325 -2.38 -6.50 -22.62
N THR A 326 -1.97 -6.88 -23.83
CA THR A 326 -2.76 -7.75 -24.71
C THR A 326 -2.32 -9.21 -24.62
N GLN A 327 -3.14 -10.12 -25.13
CA GLN A 327 -2.80 -11.54 -25.22
C GLN A 327 -1.52 -11.79 -26.06
N ARG A 328 -1.27 -10.96 -27.08
CA ARG A 328 -0.05 -11.04 -27.89
C ARG A 328 1.21 -10.69 -27.08
N ASP A 329 1.10 -9.78 -26.11
CA ASP A 329 2.23 -9.38 -25.28
C ASP A 329 2.70 -10.47 -24.31
N LEU A 330 1.82 -11.42 -23.96
CA LEU A 330 2.19 -12.62 -23.20
C LEU A 330 3.11 -13.57 -23.98
N SER A 331 2.97 -13.63 -25.31
CA SER A 331 3.86 -14.45 -26.16
C SER A 331 5.18 -13.76 -26.50
N ARG A 332 5.32 -12.47 -26.21
CA ARG A 332 6.51 -11.66 -26.50
C ARG A 332 7.53 -11.74 -25.37
N LYS A 333 8.78 -11.43 -25.71
CA LYS A 333 9.89 -11.28 -24.77
C LYS A 333 10.34 -9.83 -24.77
N PHE A 334 10.35 -9.20 -23.60
CA PHE A 334 10.83 -7.83 -23.42
C PHE A 334 12.28 -7.88 -22.93
N VAL A 335 13.20 -7.33 -23.70
CA VAL A 335 14.64 -7.43 -23.43
C VAL A 335 15.19 -6.06 -23.11
N CYS A 336 15.67 -5.88 -21.88
CA CYS A 336 16.52 -4.75 -21.58
C CYS A 336 17.96 -5.07 -21.98
N PHE A 337 18.54 -4.20 -22.79
CA PHE A 337 19.92 -4.26 -23.25
C PHE A 337 20.69 -3.07 -22.71
N ALA A 338 21.85 -3.34 -22.11
CA ALA A 338 22.78 -2.32 -21.67
C ALA A 338 24.17 -2.56 -22.25
N GLN A 339 24.85 -1.50 -22.66
CA GLN A 339 26.19 -1.57 -23.23
C GLN A 339 27.07 -0.39 -22.81
N ASN A 340 28.33 -0.68 -22.55
CA ASN A 340 29.42 0.29 -22.41
C ASN A 340 30.63 -0.13 -23.28
N SER A 341 31.79 0.53 -23.14
CA SER A 341 32.99 0.18 -23.92
C SER A 341 33.56 -1.20 -23.64
N ILE A 342 33.25 -1.80 -22.48
CA ILE A 342 33.80 -3.09 -22.03
C ILE A 342 32.94 -4.25 -22.50
N GLY A 343 31.63 -4.05 -22.62
CA GLY A 343 30.73 -5.07 -23.15
C GLY A 343 29.25 -4.74 -22.96
N ASN A 344 28.43 -5.75 -23.15
CA ASN A 344 26.98 -5.67 -23.00
C ASN A 344 26.45 -6.67 -21.97
N THR A 345 25.28 -6.37 -21.46
CA THR A 345 24.46 -7.26 -20.62
C THR A 345 23.01 -7.15 -21.05
N THR A 346 22.29 -8.27 -21.00
CA THR A 346 20.88 -8.31 -21.37
C THR A 346 20.07 -9.04 -20.32
N ARG A 347 18.83 -8.58 -20.11
CA ARG A 347 17.85 -9.23 -19.23
C ARG A 347 16.53 -9.34 -19.97
N THR A 348 15.91 -10.51 -19.93
CA THR A 348 14.69 -10.79 -20.69
C THR A 348 13.54 -11.08 -19.74
N ILE A 349 12.46 -10.32 -19.84
CA ILE A 349 11.21 -10.55 -19.12
C ILE A 349 10.21 -11.25 -20.04
N ARG A 350 9.53 -12.25 -19.49
CA ARG A 350 8.31 -12.84 -20.04
C ARG A 350 7.11 -12.50 -19.17
N LEU A 351 6.05 -12.06 -19.81
CA LEU A 351 4.80 -11.76 -19.12
C LEU A 351 3.99 -13.06 -18.95
N ARG A 352 3.47 -13.29 -17.75
CA ARG A 352 2.52 -14.39 -17.47
C ARG A 352 1.20 -13.82 -17.04
N LYS A 353 0.11 -14.43 -17.50
CA LYS A 353 -1.21 -14.07 -17.01
C LYS A 353 -1.29 -14.44 -15.53
N LYS A 354 -1.66 -13.48 -14.68
CA LYS A 354 -1.95 -13.73 -13.27
C LYS A 354 -3.16 -14.67 -13.18
N GLU A 355 -2.96 -15.85 -12.63
CA GLU A 355 -4.05 -16.79 -12.39
C GLU A 355 -4.84 -16.33 -11.16
N GLU A 356 -6.05 -15.87 -11.39
CA GLU A 356 -6.96 -15.55 -10.30
C GLU A 356 -7.48 -16.85 -9.69
N VAL A 357 -7.23 -17.05 -8.40
CA VAL A 357 -7.68 -18.19 -7.58
C VAL A 357 -9.21 -18.27 -7.40
N VAL A 358 -9.96 -17.46 -8.15
CA VAL A 358 -11.43 -17.35 -8.11
C VAL A 358 -12.09 -18.71 -8.28
N PHE A 359 -11.54 -19.59 -9.11
CA PHE A 359 -12.07 -20.94 -9.31
C PHE A 359 -12.04 -21.80 -8.03
N VAL A 360 -11.01 -21.66 -7.20
CA VAL A 360 -10.90 -22.36 -5.91
C VAL A 360 -11.94 -21.87 -4.93
N TYR A 361 -12.19 -20.56 -4.89
CA TYR A 361 -13.23 -19.97 -4.04
C TYR A 361 -14.64 -20.39 -4.47
N ILE A 362 -14.90 -20.47 -5.79
CA ILE A 362 -16.19 -20.95 -6.33
C ILE A 362 -16.41 -22.43 -5.99
N LEU A 363 -15.39 -23.28 -6.15
CA LEU A 363 -15.48 -24.70 -5.79
C LEU A 363 -15.75 -24.90 -4.30
N LEU A 364 -15.05 -24.15 -3.44
CA LEU A 364 -15.26 -24.23 -1.98
C LEU A 364 -16.67 -23.75 -1.60
N GLY A 365 -17.14 -22.66 -2.21
CA GLY A 365 -18.47 -22.13 -2.00
C GLY A 365 -19.58 -23.11 -2.41
N THR A 366 -19.45 -23.75 -3.57
CA THR A 366 -20.43 -24.74 -4.03
C THR A 366 -20.43 -26.01 -3.17
N ALA A 367 -19.27 -26.48 -2.72
CA ALA A 367 -19.16 -27.62 -1.81
C ALA A 367 -19.85 -27.35 -0.45
N LEU A 368 -19.62 -26.17 0.15
CA LEU A 368 -20.26 -25.78 1.41
C LEU A 368 -21.79 -25.68 1.28
N MET A 369 -22.28 -25.13 0.17
CA MET A 369 -23.73 -25.08 -0.10
C MET A 369 -24.34 -26.47 -0.23
N LEU A 370 -23.68 -27.39 -0.94
CA LEU A 370 -24.15 -28.77 -1.09
C LEU A 370 -24.23 -29.48 0.28
N VAL A 371 -23.20 -29.33 1.12
CA VAL A 371 -23.22 -29.87 2.49
C VAL A 371 -24.37 -29.27 3.31
N GLY A 372 -24.57 -27.95 3.23
CA GLY A 372 -25.68 -27.27 3.90
C GLY A 372 -27.04 -27.83 3.48
N VAL A 373 -27.26 -28.06 2.18
CA VAL A 373 -28.51 -28.67 1.66
C VAL A 373 -28.70 -30.09 2.18
N LEU A 374 -27.64 -30.91 2.19
CA LEU A 374 -27.72 -32.29 2.69
C LEU A 374 -28.06 -32.33 4.19
N VAL A 375 -27.44 -31.46 4.99
CA VAL A 375 -27.73 -31.34 6.43
C VAL A 375 -29.17 -30.89 6.65
N ALA A 376 -29.63 -29.88 5.91
CA ALA A 376 -31.02 -29.42 5.99
C ALA A 376 -32.01 -30.52 5.59
N ALA A 377 -31.73 -31.28 4.52
CA ALA A 377 -32.56 -32.40 4.08
C ALA A 377 -32.61 -33.52 5.14
N ALA A 378 -31.46 -33.89 5.73
CA ALA A 378 -31.41 -34.87 6.81
C ALA A 378 -32.19 -34.39 8.05
N PHE A 379 -32.10 -33.10 8.37
CA PHE A 379 -32.86 -32.49 9.45
C PHE A 379 -34.37 -32.56 9.20
N LEU A 380 -34.81 -32.16 8.01
CA LEU A 380 -36.22 -32.25 7.61
C LEU A 380 -36.73 -33.70 7.61
N TYR A 381 -35.89 -34.65 7.19
CA TYR A 381 -36.23 -36.07 7.22
C TYR A 381 -36.38 -36.61 8.65
N TRP A 382 -35.47 -36.28 9.56
CA TRP A 382 -35.55 -36.75 10.95
C TRP A 382 -36.78 -36.18 11.67
N TYR A 383 -37.05 -34.89 11.48
CA TYR A 383 -38.09 -34.15 12.20
C TYR A 383 -39.38 -33.93 11.39
N TRP A 384 -39.63 -34.74 10.35
CA TRP A 384 -40.74 -34.51 9.42
C TRP A 384 -42.12 -34.44 10.09
N ILE A 385 -42.37 -35.24 11.15
CA ILE A 385 -43.66 -35.21 11.87
C ILE A 385 -43.84 -33.87 12.59
N GLU A 386 -42.80 -33.35 13.25
CA GLU A 386 -42.85 -32.05 13.94
C GLU A 386 -43.01 -30.91 12.94
N VAL A 387 -42.33 -30.97 11.78
CA VAL A 387 -42.48 -30.00 10.69
C VAL A 387 -43.91 -30.03 10.12
N VAL A 388 -44.50 -31.22 9.93
CA VAL A 388 -45.88 -31.36 9.45
C VAL A 388 -46.87 -30.85 10.49
N LEU A 389 -46.68 -31.17 11.78
CA LEU A 389 -47.51 -30.65 12.87
C LEU A 389 -47.47 -29.12 12.93
N LEU A 390 -46.27 -28.52 12.85
CA LEU A 390 -46.08 -27.07 12.84
C LEU A 390 -46.75 -26.42 11.62
N CYS A 391 -46.61 -27.03 10.43
CA CYS A 391 -47.26 -26.56 9.20
C CYS A 391 -48.79 -26.65 9.32
N ARG A 392 -49.32 -27.72 9.94
CA ARG A 392 -50.75 -27.94 10.15
C ARG A 392 -51.33 -26.90 11.11
N THR A 393 -50.61 -26.53 12.18
CA THR A 393 -51.02 -25.46 13.10
C THR A 393 -50.99 -24.07 12.44
N TYR A 394 -50.03 -23.81 11.56
CA TYR A 394 -49.94 -22.51 10.86
C TYR A 394 -51.00 -22.33 9.77
N LYS A 395 -51.29 -23.38 8.98
CA LYS A 395 -52.18 -23.29 7.80
C LYS A 395 -53.66 -23.53 8.07
N ASN A 396 -54.03 -24.33 9.07
CA ASN A 396 -55.40 -24.84 9.16
C ASN A 396 -56.27 -24.07 10.17
N LYS A 397 -57.53 -23.87 9.78
CA LYS A 397 -58.62 -23.56 10.71
C LYS A 397 -58.86 -24.80 11.57
N ASP A 398 -59.07 -24.57 12.86
CA ASP A 398 -59.35 -25.59 13.86
C ASP A 398 -60.49 -26.52 13.40
N GLU A 399 -60.23 -27.82 13.27
CA GLU A 399 -61.21 -28.82 12.80
C GLU A 399 -62.37 -28.95 13.82
N THR A 400 -62.18 -28.49 15.05
CA THR A 400 -63.17 -28.58 16.13
C THR A 400 -64.22 -27.48 16.12
N LEU A 401 -64.07 -26.46 15.26
CA LEU A 401 -64.99 -25.34 15.17
C LEU A 401 -66.08 -25.61 14.11
N GLY A 402 -67.29 -25.96 14.57
CA GLY A 402 -68.51 -25.97 13.75
C GLY A 402 -69.07 -27.33 13.31
N ASP A 403 -68.47 -28.45 13.72
CA ASP A 403 -68.82 -29.81 13.26
C ASP A 403 -69.87 -30.55 14.13
N LYS A 404 -70.45 -29.90 15.15
CA LYS A 404 -71.46 -30.45 16.08
C LYS A 404 -71.03 -31.74 16.82
N LYS A 405 -69.76 -32.16 16.72
CA LYS A 405 -69.21 -33.31 17.46
C LYS A 405 -68.85 -32.87 18.88
N GLU A 406 -69.20 -33.68 19.87
CA GLU A 406 -69.00 -33.36 21.29
C GLU A 406 -67.59 -33.74 21.77
N PHE A 407 -67.00 -34.79 21.21
CA PHE A 407 -65.72 -35.34 21.67
C PHE A 407 -64.66 -35.34 20.57
N ASP A 408 -63.42 -35.04 20.96
CA ASP A 408 -62.25 -35.10 20.08
C ASP A 408 -61.85 -36.55 19.79
N ALA A 409 -61.95 -37.43 20.79
CA ALA A 409 -61.73 -38.86 20.63
C ALA A 409 -62.52 -39.69 21.63
N PHE A 410 -63.09 -40.81 21.18
CA PHE A 410 -63.59 -41.89 22.03
C PHE A 410 -62.45 -42.87 22.31
N VAL A 411 -62.27 -43.30 23.57
CA VAL A 411 -61.21 -44.24 23.97
C VAL A 411 -61.83 -45.54 24.45
N SER A 412 -61.44 -46.65 23.84
CA SER A 412 -61.85 -48.01 24.21
C SER A 412 -60.65 -48.85 24.64
N TYR A 413 -60.80 -49.53 25.77
CA TYR A 413 -59.78 -50.33 26.42
C TYR A 413 -60.40 -51.53 27.15
N SER A 414 -59.59 -52.55 27.45
CA SER A 414 -59.99 -53.73 28.21
C SER A 414 -59.70 -53.56 29.70
N ASN A 415 -60.68 -53.91 30.53
CA ASN A 415 -60.62 -53.87 31.99
C ASN A 415 -60.27 -55.25 32.60
N TRP A 416 -59.68 -56.14 31.80
CA TRP A 416 -59.39 -57.52 32.19
C TRP A 416 -57.89 -57.75 32.27
N SER A 417 -57.32 -57.47 33.44
CA SER A 417 -56.00 -58.00 33.82
C SER A 417 -56.12 -59.49 34.12
N SER A 418 -55.41 -60.35 33.38
CA SER A 418 -55.14 -61.71 33.87
C SER A 418 -54.26 -61.59 35.13
N PRO A 419 -54.63 -62.18 36.27
CA PRO A 419 -53.85 -62.11 37.48
C PRO A 419 -52.74 -63.15 37.42
N GLU A 420 -51.79 -63.04 36.48
CA GLU A 420 -50.65 -63.95 36.38
C GLU A 420 -49.62 -63.39 35.38
N THR A 421 -48.86 -62.38 35.79
CA THR A 421 -47.42 -62.23 35.45
C THR A 421 -46.88 -61.14 36.37
N ASP A 422 -46.19 -61.56 37.42
CA ASP A 422 -45.39 -60.72 38.31
C ASP A 422 -44.19 -60.10 37.58
N ALA A 423 -44.45 -59.16 36.68
CA ALA A 423 -43.45 -58.26 36.14
C ALA A 423 -43.62 -56.90 36.82
N VAL A 424 -42.90 -56.72 37.94
CA VAL A 424 -42.69 -55.43 38.61
C VAL A 424 -42.21 -54.42 37.55
N GLY A 425 -43.14 -53.58 37.06
CA GLY A 425 -42.84 -52.49 36.12
C GLY A 425 -43.70 -52.39 34.85
N SER A 426 -44.63 -53.31 34.55
CA SER A 426 -45.57 -53.10 33.44
C SER A 426 -46.79 -52.29 33.87
N LEU A 427 -46.86 -51.05 33.40
CA LEU A 427 -48.02 -50.17 33.49
C LEU A 427 -49.27 -50.90 32.94
N SER A 428 -50.40 -50.88 33.66
CA SER A 428 -51.65 -51.53 33.25
C SER A 428 -52.31 -50.82 32.06
N GLU A 429 -53.05 -51.55 31.22
CA GLU A 429 -53.85 -51.00 30.11
C GLU A 429 -54.86 -49.95 30.62
N GLU A 430 -55.49 -50.24 31.76
CA GLU A 430 -56.41 -49.34 32.45
C GLU A 430 -55.71 -48.06 32.92
N HIS A 431 -54.49 -48.19 33.47
CA HIS A 431 -53.71 -47.02 33.91
C HIS A 431 -53.29 -46.14 32.73
N LEU A 432 -52.97 -46.74 31.58
CA LEU A 432 -52.73 -46.02 30.33
C LEU A 432 -53.98 -45.22 29.92
N ALA A 433 -55.14 -45.87 29.84
CA ALA A 433 -56.38 -45.27 29.35
C ALA A 433 -56.98 -44.20 30.28
N LEU A 434 -56.94 -44.43 31.60
CA LEU A 434 -57.64 -43.61 32.58
C LEU A 434 -56.78 -42.49 33.19
N ASN A 435 -55.46 -42.66 33.26
CA ASN A 435 -54.57 -41.65 33.86
C ASN A 435 -53.74 -40.95 32.78
N LEU A 436 -52.98 -41.71 32.01
CA LEU A 436 -51.97 -41.13 31.11
C LEU A 436 -52.60 -40.46 29.87
N PHE A 437 -53.69 -41.02 29.34
CA PHE A 437 -54.43 -40.42 28.23
C PHE A 437 -55.06 -39.07 28.60
N PRO A 438 -55.79 -38.93 29.71
CA PRO A 438 -56.25 -37.63 30.19
C PRO A 438 -55.12 -36.63 30.48
N GLU A 439 -54.07 -37.04 31.21
CA GLU A 439 -52.93 -36.17 31.57
C GLU A 439 -52.24 -35.57 30.32
N VAL A 440 -52.06 -36.39 29.28
CA VAL A 440 -51.36 -35.94 28.07
C VAL A 440 -52.32 -35.29 27.07
N LEU A 441 -53.45 -35.92 26.74
CA LEU A 441 -54.33 -35.41 25.68
C LEU A 441 -55.29 -34.31 26.17
N GLU A 442 -55.85 -34.42 27.37
CA GLU A 442 -56.77 -33.42 27.93
C GLU A 442 -56.00 -32.27 28.59
N ASP A 443 -55.14 -32.55 29.57
CA ASP A 443 -54.50 -31.48 30.35
C ASP A 443 -53.39 -30.75 29.57
N THR A 444 -52.56 -31.51 28.83
CA THR A 444 -51.44 -30.94 28.08
C THR A 444 -51.88 -30.43 26.70
N TYR A 445 -52.58 -31.24 25.90
CA TYR A 445 -52.95 -30.86 24.54
C TYR A 445 -54.35 -30.22 24.40
N GLY A 446 -55.17 -30.24 25.46
CA GLY A 446 -56.47 -29.58 25.49
C GLY A 446 -57.57 -30.31 24.71
N TYR A 447 -57.40 -31.58 24.35
CA TYR A 447 -58.45 -32.38 23.70
C TYR A 447 -59.55 -32.76 24.69
N ARG A 448 -60.75 -33.09 24.20
CA ARG A 448 -61.85 -33.61 25.01
C ARG A 448 -62.07 -35.09 24.69
N LEU A 449 -61.64 -35.99 25.59
CA LEU A 449 -61.82 -37.43 25.41
C LEU A 449 -63.19 -37.88 25.93
N CYS A 450 -63.71 -38.95 25.36
CA CYS A 450 -64.84 -39.70 25.91
C CYS A 450 -64.33 -41.04 26.42
N LEU A 451 -64.41 -41.22 27.74
CA LEU A 451 -64.18 -42.49 28.41
C LEU A 451 -65.54 -43.06 28.81
N LEU A 452 -65.85 -44.28 28.37
CA LEU A 452 -67.15 -44.90 28.62
C LEU A 452 -67.51 -44.92 30.11
N ASP A 453 -66.54 -45.25 30.98
CA ASP A 453 -66.79 -45.40 32.42
C ASP A 453 -66.93 -44.05 33.16
N ARG A 454 -66.57 -42.93 32.52
CA ARG A 454 -66.65 -41.56 33.10
C ARG A 454 -67.81 -40.74 32.52
N ASP A 455 -67.97 -40.78 31.21
CA ASP A 455 -68.74 -39.78 30.46
C ASP A 455 -70.12 -40.28 29.99
N VAL A 456 -70.47 -41.53 30.32
CA VAL A 456 -71.70 -42.18 29.85
C VAL A 456 -72.58 -42.55 31.04
N THR A 457 -73.83 -42.06 31.03
CA THR A 457 -74.78 -42.34 32.11
C THR A 457 -75.29 -43.77 32.04
N PRO A 458 -75.24 -44.55 33.13
CA PRO A 458 -75.75 -45.92 33.14
C PRO A 458 -77.29 -45.93 33.02
N GLY A 459 -77.83 -46.84 32.20
CA GLY A 459 -79.29 -47.04 32.07
C GLY A 459 -79.83 -47.23 30.63
N GLY A 460 -79.00 -47.02 29.61
CA GLY A 460 -79.35 -47.24 28.20
C GLY A 460 -79.04 -48.64 27.68
N VAL A 461 -79.38 -48.88 26.40
CA VAL A 461 -78.96 -50.09 25.69
C VAL A 461 -77.51 -49.90 25.27
N TYR A 462 -76.61 -50.66 25.90
CA TYR A 462 -75.16 -50.55 25.70
C TYR A 462 -74.72 -50.44 24.23
N ALA A 463 -75.33 -51.23 23.33
CA ALA A 463 -75.01 -51.19 21.90
C ALA A 463 -75.37 -49.84 21.24
N ASP A 464 -76.51 -49.27 21.57
CA ASP A 464 -76.97 -47.99 21.02
C ASP A 464 -76.17 -46.82 21.60
N ASP A 465 -75.81 -46.91 22.89
CA ASP A 465 -75.00 -45.90 23.57
C ASP A 465 -73.61 -45.80 22.92
N ILE A 466 -72.92 -46.93 22.71
CA ILE A 466 -71.60 -46.97 22.05
C ILE A 466 -71.67 -46.37 20.64
N VAL A 467 -72.67 -46.75 19.85
CA VAL A 467 -72.87 -46.20 18.49
C VAL A 467 -73.11 -44.69 18.54
N SER A 468 -73.90 -44.21 19.50
CA SER A 468 -74.18 -42.78 19.66
C SER A 468 -72.93 -41.97 20.02
N ILE A 469 -72.09 -42.49 20.91
CA ILE A 469 -70.86 -41.84 21.38
C ILE A 469 -69.81 -41.79 20.28
N ILE A 470 -69.63 -42.90 19.54
CA ILE A 470 -68.72 -42.94 18.41
C ILE A 470 -69.17 -41.92 17.34
N LYS A 471 -70.48 -41.81 17.09
CA LYS A 471 -71.03 -40.76 16.19
C LYS A 471 -70.81 -39.35 16.70
N LYS A 472 -70.73 -39.12 18.00
CA LYS A 472 -70.40 -37.83 18.62
C LYS A 472 -68.90 -37.54 18.67
N SER A 473 -68.05 -38.49 18.27
CA SER A 473 -66.59 -38.39 18.36
C SER A 473 -65.94 -38.16 16.98
N ARG A 474 -64.83 -37.43 16.94
CA ARG A 474 -64.03 -37.21 15.71
C ARG A 474 -63.03 -38.34 15.44
N ARG A 475 -62.52 -38.95 16.51
CA ARG A 475 -61.58 -40.07 16.47
C ARG A 475 -62.06 -41.21 17.36
N GLY A 476 -61.69 -42.44 17.01
CA GLY A 476 -61.83 -43.60 17.89
C GLY A 476 -60.45 -44.18 18.18
N ILE A 477 -60.04 -44.19 19.44
CA ILE A 477 -58.77 -44.72 19.92
C ILE A 477 -59.03 -46.07 20.57
N PHE A 478 -58.39 -47.12 20.06
CA PHE A 478 -58.59 -48.50 20.54
C PHE A 478 -57.27 -49.06 21.03
N ILE A 479 -57.20 -49.37 22.32
CA ILE A 479 -56.02 -49.96 22.94
C ILE A 479 -56.11 -51.47 22.79
N LEU A 480 -55.23 -52.04 21.96
CA LEU A 480 -55.25 -53.43 21.57
C LEU A 480 -54.30 -54.24 22.46
N SER A 481 -54.90 -55.15 23.22
CA SER A 481 -54.24 -56.20 24.00
C SER A 481 -54.87 -57.57 23.68
N PRO A 482 -54.22 -58.69 24.07
CA PRO A 482 -54.84 -60.00 23.98
C PRO A 482 -56.21 -60.06 24.68
N SER A 483 -56.35 -59.41 25.84
CA SER A 483 -57.60 -59.32 26.59
C SER A 483 -58.66 -58.49 25.87
N TYR A 484 -58.25 -57.44 25.14
CA TYR A 484 -59.17 -56.64 24.33
C TYR A 484 -59.79 -57.46 23.20
N LEU A 485 -58.95 -58.19 22.44
CA LEU A 485 -59.37 -58.90 21.23
C LEU A 485 -60.13 -60.21 21.49
N ASN A 486 -59.98 -60.79 22.67
CA ASN A 486 -60.76 -61.95 23.09
C ASN A 486 -61.95 -61.58 23.99
N GLY A 487 -62.08 -60.30 24.35
CA GLY A 487 -63.09 -59.79 25.28
C GLY A 487 -64.34 -59.22 24.59
N PRO A 488 -65.34 -58.82 25.38
CA PRO A 488 -66.60 -58.26 24.86
C PRO A 488 -66.42 -56.88 24.18
N ARG A 489 -65.34 -56.16 24.51
CA ARG A 489 -65.00 -54.83 23.96
C ARG A 489 -64.66 -54.84 22.46
N VAL A 490 -64.41 -56.00 21.85
CA VAL A 490 -64.27 -56.13 20.39
C VAL A 490 -65.48 -55.59 19.64
N PHE A 491 -66.67 -55.69 20.24
CA PHE A 491 -67.89 -55.12 19.68
C PHE A 491 -67.77 -53.61 19.44
N GLU A 492 -67.13 -52.87 20.36
CA GLU A 492 -66.93 -51.41 20.22
C GLU A 492 -66.04 -51.09 19.03
N LEU A 493 -64.98 -51.88 18.83
CA LEU A 493 -64.10 -51.75 17.66
C LEU A 493 -64.85 -52.09 16.37
N GLN A 494 -65.67 -53.15 16.37
CA GLN A 494 -66.48 -53.53 15.22
C GLN A 494 -67.50 -52.43 14.85
N ALA A 495 -68.18 -51.86 15.85
CA ALA A 495 -69.11 -50.75 15.66
C ALA A 495 -68.38 -49.52 15.09
N ALA A 496 -67.20 -49.20 15.60
CA ALA A 496 -66.40 -48.08 15.13
C ALA A 496 -65.88 -48.28 13.69
N VAL A 497 -65.44 -49.49 13.34
CA VAL A 497 -65.02 -49.84 11.97
C VAL A 497 -66.19 -49.67 11.00
N ASN A 498 -67.37 -50.17 11.36
CA ASN A 498 -68.56 -50.01 10.52
C ASN A 498 -68.96 -48.54 10.36
N LEU A 499 -68.91 -47.76 11.44
CA LEU A 499 -69.21 -46.34 11.39
C LEU A 499 -68.17 -45.55 10.59
N ALA A 500 -66.88 -45.88 10.68
CA ALA A 500 -65.83 -45.21 9.91
C ALA A 500 -65.90 -45.49 8.40
N LEU A 501 -66.50 -46.63 8.01
CA LEU A 501 -66.79 -46.92 6.59
C LEU A 501 -67.94 -46.07 6.04
N VAL A 502 -68.86 -45.63 6.90
CA VAL A 502 -70.04 -44.81 6.53
C VAL A 502 -69.75 -43.31 6.69
N ASP A 503 -69.16 -42.91 7.80
CA ASP A 503 -68.79 -41.54 8.15
C ASP A 503 -67.29 -41.32 7.87
N GLN A 504 -66.98 -40.65 6.74
CA GLN A 504 -65.61 -40.33 6.35
C GLN A 504 -64.90 -39.35 7.31
N THR A 505 -65.62 -38.72 8.25
CA THR A 505 -65.05 -37.80 9.23
C THR A 505 -64.46 -38.52 10.45
N LEU A 506 -64.96 -39.72 10.77
CA LEU A 506 -64.46 -40.56 11.85
C LEU A 506 -63.17 -41.27 11.41
N LYS A 507 -62.07 -41.02 12.13
CA LYS A 507 -60.80 -41.73 11.90
C LYS A 507 -60.44 -42.57 13.11
N LEU A 508 -60.00 -43.80 12.86
CA LEU A 508 -59.66 -44.76 13.90
C LEU A 508 -58.14 -44.80 14.11
N ILE A 509 -57.72 -44.86 15.37
CA ILE A 509 -56.33 -44.94 15.82
C ILE A 509 -56.21 -46.21 16.64
N LEU A 510 -55.40 -47.15 16.16
CA LEU A 510 -55.15 -48.40 16.88
C LEU A 510 -53.87 -48.25 17.69
N ILE A 511 -53.88 -48.69 18.94
CA ILE A 511 -52.69 -48.69 19.80
C ILE A 511 -52.34 -50.13 20.10
N LYS A 512 -51.19 -50.59 19.61
CA LYS A 512 -50.69 -51.92 19.97
C LYS A 512 -50.02 -51.83 21.35
N PHE A 513 -50.75 -52.22 22.38
CA PHE A 513 -50.27 -52.18 23.76
C PHE A 513 -49.33 -53.34 24.08
N CYS A 514 -49.72 -54.56 23.67
CA CYS A 514 -48.94 -55.78 23.79
C CYS A 514 -48.87 -56.52 22.44
N SER A 515 -47.89 -57.42 22.28
CA SER A 515 -47.92 -58.37 21.16
C SER A 515 -49.06 -59.37 21.35
N PHE A 516 -49.88 -59.53 20.31
CA PHE A 516 -50.95 -60.52 20.24
C PHE A 516 -50.92 -61.19 18.87
N GLN A 517 -51.40 -62.43 18.80
CA GLN A 517 -51.72 -63.10 17.54
C GLN A 517 -53.18 -62.83 17.20
N GLU A 518 -53.48 -62.51 15.94
CA GLU A 518 -54.83 -62.19 15.45
C GLU A 518 -55.79 -63.40 15.67
N PRO A 519 -56.79 -63.30 16.57
CA PRO A 519 -57.74 -64.39 16.79
C PRO A 519 -58.53 -64.76 15.53
N GLU A 520 -58.74 -66.06 15.30
CA GLU A 520 -59.51 -66.54 14.15
C GLU A 520 -61.00 -66.17 14.25
N SER A 521 -61.52 -65.98 15.46
CA SER A 521 -62.91 -65.61 15.76
C SER A 521 -63.27 -64.16 15.42
N LEU A 522 -62.30 -63.30 15.06
CA LEU A 522 -62.59 -61.90 14.75
C LEU A 522 -63.40 -61.72 13.46
N PRO A 523 -64.36 -60.78 13.44
CA PRO A 523 -65.09 -60.42 12.23
C PRO A 523 -64.14 -59.97 11.11
N TYR A 524 -64.45 -60.36 9.87
CA TYR A 524 -63.62 -60.07 8.69
C TYR A 524 -63.27 -58.58 8.53
N LEU A 525 -64.22 -57.68 8.78
CA LEU A 525 -63.99 -56.24 8.68
C LEU A 525 -62.99 -55.74 9.74
N VAL A 526 -63.03 -56.29 10.94
CA VAL A 526 -62.09 -55.93 12.01
C VAL A 526 -60.69 -56.45 11.68
N LYS A 527 -60.57 -57.70 11.19
CA LYS A 527 -59.30 -58.28 10.70
C LYS A 527 -58.65 -57.39 9.63
N LYS A 528 -59.44 -56.95 8.66
CA LYS A 528 -58.98 -56.03 7.60
C LYS A 528 -58.59 -54.67 8.19
N ALA A 529 -59.37 -54.15 9.13
CA ALA A 529 -59.10 -52.88 9.79
C ALA A 529 -57.76 -52.89 10.57
N LEU A 530 -57.46 -53.97 11.30
CA LEU A 530 -56.18 -54.15 12.01
C LEU A 530 -54.95 -54.08 11.09
N ARG A 531 -55.11 -54.47 9.81
CA ARG A 531 -54.01 -54.46 8.82
C ARG A 531 -53.84 -53.13 8.10
N VAL A 532 -54.91 -52.34 7.99
CA VAL A 532 -54.94 -51.12 7.14
C VAL A 532 -54.90 -49.84 7.97
N LEU A 533 -55.48 -49.84 9.17
CA LEU A 533 -55.58 -48.64 10.00
C LEU A 533 -54.23 -48.26 10.63
N PRO A 534 -54.02 -46.96 10.89
CA PRO A 534 -52.80 -46.50 11.53
C PRO A 534 -52.67 -47.12 12.93
N THR A 535 -51.60 -47.88 13.12
CA THR A 535 -51.30 -48.53 14.40
C THR A 535 -50.07 -47.91 15.04
N VAL A 536 -50.22 -47.44 16.27
CA VAL A 536 -49.15 -46.85 17.09
C VAL A 536 -48.73 -47.87 18.14
N THR A 537 -47.45 -48.22 18.20
CA THR A 537 -46.94 -49.21 19.15
C THR A 537 -46.53 -48.57 20.47
N TRP A 538 -47.09 -49.08 21.58
CA TRP A 538 -46.65 -48.73 22.93
C TRP A 538 -45.30 -49.38 23.24
N LYS A 539 -44.33 -48.61 23.74
CA LYS A 539 -42.95 -49.09 24.02
C LYS A 539 -42.62 -49.03 25.52
N GLY A 540 -43.61 -49.22 26.38
CA GLY A 540 -43.45 -49.20 27.84
C GLY A 540 -42.94 -47.86 28.36
N LEU A 541 -41.93 -47.87 29.23
CA LEU A 541 -41.36 -46.67 29.88
C LEU A 541 -40.92 -45.57 28.90
N LYS A 542 -40.48 -45.93 27.68
CA LYS A 542 -40.09 -44.96 26.63
C LYS A 542 -41.25 -44.13 26.09
N SER A 543 -42.49 -44.61 26.28
CA SER A 543 -43.71 -43.96 25.81
C SER A 543 -44.41 -43.13 26.89
N VAL A 544 -44.00 -43.24 28.16
CA VAL A 544 -44.67 -42.57 29.29
C VAL A 544 -44.55 -41.04 29.19
N HIS A 545 -43.36 -40.53 28.89
CA HIS A 545 -43.14 -39.08 28.84
C HIS A 545 -43.94 -38.41 27.72
N ALA A 546 -44.62 -37.30 28.00
CA ALA A 546 -45.51 -36.58 27.06
C ALA A 546 -44.82 -36.11 25.76
N SER A 547 -43.51 -35.88 25.78
CA SER A 547 -42.69 -35.52 24.60
C SER A 547 -42.14 -36.72 23.82
N SER A 548 -42.60 -37.94 24.12
CA SER A 548 -42.13 -39.14 23.43
C SER A 548 -42.68 -39.21 22.00
N ARG A 549 -41.96 -39.95 21.14
CA ARG A 549 -42.38 -40.19 19.74
C ARG A 549 -43.77 -40.87 19.65
N PHE A 550 -44.17 -41.60 20.70
CA PHE A 550 -45.50 -42.19 20.80
C PHE A 550 -46.59 -41.10 20.79
N TRP A 551 -46.49 -40.10 21.67
CA TRP A 551 -47.46 -39.01 21.74
C TRP A 551 -47.40 -38.08 20.53
N THR A 552 -46.21 -37.83 19.96
CA THR A 552 -46.10 -37.11 18.69
C THR A 552 -46.86 -37.83 17.56
N GLN A 553 -46.80 -39.17 17.51
CA GLN A 553 -47.53 -39.97 16.52
C GLN A 553 -49.04 -40.01 16.80
N ILE A 554 -49.47 -40.11 18.06
CA ILE A 554 -50.89 -39.98 18.44
C ILE A 554 -51.42 -38.61 18.02
N ARG A 555 -50.69 -37.52 18.32
CA ARG A 555 -51.05 -36.15 17.96
C ARG A 555 -51.14 -35.94 16.45
N TYR A 556 -50.29 -36.59 15.67
CA TYR A 556 -50.37 -36.57 14.20
C TYR A 556 -51.73 -37.10 13.69
N HIS A 557 -52.29 -38.13 14.33
CA HIS A 557 -53.58 -38.71 13.96
C HIS A 557 -54.80 -38.02 14.60
N MET A 558 -54.61 -37.21 15.64
CA MET A 558 -55.66 -36.40 16.29
C MET A 558 -56.19 -35.27 15.38
N PRO A 559 -57.39 -34.71 15.67
CA PRO A 559 -57.90 -33.53 14.99
C PRO A 559 -57.00 -32.31 15.22
N VAL A 560 -56.97 -31.37 14.27
CA VAL A 560 -56.27 -30.10 14.46
C VAL A 560 -57.02 -29.27 15.48
N LYS A 561 -56.31 -28.85 16.52
CA LYS A 561 -56.81 -27.94 17.54
C LYS A 561 -55.84 -26.79 17.74
N ASN A 562 -56.32 -25.56 17.69
CA ASN A 562 -55.51 -24.37 17.93
C ASN A 562 -55.48 -24.09 19.44
N SER A 563 -54.57 -24.75 20.17
CA SER A 563 -54.35 -24.39 21.57
C SER A 563 -53.42 -23.17 21.66
N ASN A 564 -53.97 -22.03 22.09
CA ASN A 564 -53.21 -20.78 22.32
C ASN A 564 -52.15 -20.88 23.44
N ARG A 565 -51.94 -22.06 24.05
CA ARG A 565 -51.21 -22.21 25.32
C ARG A 565 -49.75 -22.68 25.16
N PHE A 566 -49.30 -23.11 23.98
CA PHE A 566 -48.01 -23.83 23.83
C PHE A 566 -46.91 -23.13 23.03
N MET A 567 -47.07 -21.86 22.65
CA MET A 567 -46.17 -21.22 21.67
C MET A 567 -44.74 -20.86 22.18
N PHE A 568 -44.31 -21.21 23.40
CA PHE A 568 -43.06 -20.67 23.97
C PHE A 568 -41.94 -21.62 24.41
N ASN A 569 -42.15 -22.94 24.55
CA ASN A 569 -41.07 -23.82 25.06
C ASN A 569 -40.27 -24.60 23.99
N GLY A 570 -40.85 -24.90 22.82
CA GLY A 570 -40.13 -25.62 21.76
C GLY A 570 -39.16 -24.77 20.93
N LEU A 571 -39.41 -23.45 20.84
CA LEU A 571 -38.62 -22.54 20.01
C LEU A 571 -37.27 -22.11 20.63
N ARG A 572 -37.07 -22.31 21.94
CA ARG A 572 -35.84 -21.92 22.65
C ARG A 572 -34.60 -22.71 22.21
N ILE A 573 -34.78 -23.89 21.63
CA ILE A 573 -33.67 -24.76 21.21
C ILE A 573 -33.13 -24.33 19.83
N PHE A 574 -33.98 -23.74 18.97
CA PHE A 574 -33.60 -23.37 17.60
C PHE A 574 -33.00 -21.96 17.46
N LEU A 575 -33.36 -21.01 18.33
CA LEU A 575 -32.92 -19.61 18.21
C LEU A 575 -31.59 -19.29 18.91
N LYS A 576 -31.00 -20.24 19.66
CA LYS A 576 -29.72 -20.02 20.36
C LYS A 576 -28.47 -20.17 19.47
N GLY A 577 -28.63 -20.58 18.21
CA GLY A 577 -27.51 -20.86 17.29
C GLY A 577 -27.16 -19.73 16.30
N PHE A 578 -27.95 -18.65 16.25
CA PHE A 578 -27.70 -17.54 15.33
C PHE A 578 -27.94 -16.20 16.02
N SER A 579 -26.90 -15.68 16.66
CA SER A 579 -26.77 -14.25 16.98
C SER A 579 -25.43 -13.77 16.42
N PRO A 580 -25.39 -12.97 15.35
CA PRO A 580 -24.19 -12.28 14.94
C PRO A 580 -24.09 -10.97 15.73
N GLU A 581 -23.23 -10.95 16.75
CA GLU A 581 -22.84 -9.73 17.45
C GLU A 581 -22.03 -8.86 16.48
N LYS A 582 -22.62 -7.72 16.07
CA LYS A 582 -21.93 -6.67 15.32
C LYS A 582 -21.64 -5.54 16.31
N ASP A 583 -20.41 -5.48 16.79
CA ASP A 583 -19.89 -4.29 17.45
C ASP A 583 -18.99 -3.51 16.49
N LEU A 584 -19.45 -2.32 16.10
CA LEU A 584 -18.59 -1.28 15.54
C LEU A 584 -19.11 0.08 16.01
N VAL A 585 -18.61 0.56 17.15
CA VAL A 585 -18.61 1.99 17.47
C VAL A 585 -17.26 2.39 18.04
N THR A 586 -16.62 3.27 17.28
CA THR A 586 -15.40 4.03 17.52
C THR A 586 -15.46 4.88 18.78
N GLN A 587 -14.41 4.87 19.61
CA GLN A 587 -13.99 6.05 20.40
C GLN A 587 -12.49 6.02 20.72
N LYS A 588 -11.85 7.19 20.51
CA LYS A 588 -10.42 7.51 20.69
C LYS A 588 -10.04 7.63 22.19
N PRO A 589 -8.75 7.52 22.55
CA PRO A 589 -8.30 7.44 23.94
C PRO A 589 -7.99 8.81 24.55
N LEU A 590 -8.19 8.93 25.86
CA LEU A 590 -7.48 9.90 26.70
C LEU A 590 -7.10 9.23 28.02
N GLU A 591 -5.80 9.13 28.27
CA GLU A 591 -5.21 8.70 29.55
C GLU A 591 -5.42 9.76 30.64
N GLY A 592 -5.55 9.29 31.88
CA GLY A 592 -5.58 10.12 33.08
C GLY A 592 -5.95 9.33 34.34
N MET A 593 -5.00 8.56 34.87
CA MET A 593 -4.97 8.04 36.25
C MET A 593 -4.89 9.23 37.26
N PRO A 594 -5.07 9.11 38.61
CA PRO A 594 -4.92 7.88 39.39
C PRO A 594 -5.72 7.72 40.72
N LYS A 595 -5.49 6.55 41.35
CA LYS A 595 -5.18 6.29 42.78
C LYS A 595 -6.17 5.51 43.66
N SER A 596 -5.51 4.65 44.46
CA SER A 596 -5.85 4.13 45.80
C SER A 596 -6.71 2.86 45.83
N GLY A 597 -6.34 1.76 46.48
CA GLY A 597 -5.20 1.45 47.35
C GLY A 597 -5.57 0.25 48.24
N ASN A 598 -4.57 -0.58 48.55
CA ASN A 598 -4.49 -1.56 49.66
C ASN A 598 -5.50 -2.74 49.64
N ASP A 599 -5.20 -3.95 50.12
CA ASP A 599 -4.04 -4.49 50.84
C ASP A 599 -4.08 -6.03 50.85
N HIS A 600 -2.94 -6.61 51.23
CA HIS A 600 -2.72 -7.98 51.78
C HIS A 600 -2.92 -9.18 50.82
N GLY A 601 -1.97 -10.10 50.62
CA GLY A 601 -0.80 -10.49 51.42
C GLY A 601 -1.00 -11.90 51.97
N ALA A 602 -0.37 -12.92 51.35
CA ALA A 602 0.14 -14.12 52.02
C ALA A 602 0.89 -15.02 51.03
N GLN A 603 2.16 -15.26 51.35
CA GLN A 603 3.06 -16.21 50.73
C GLN A 603 2.76 -17.64 51.18
N ASN A 604 3.26 -18.60 50.39
CA ASN A 604 4.01 -19.82 50.76
C ASN A 604 3.53 -21.03 49.96
N LEU A 605 4.37 -21.52 49.02
CA LEU A 605 5.50 -22.44 49.18
C LEU A 605 5.05 -23.91 49.04
N LEU A 606 5.62 -24.50 47.99
CA LEU A 606 6.30 -25.79 47.99
C LEU A 606 5.49 -27.11 48.03
N LEU A 607 5.78 -27.87 46.97
CA LEU A 607 6.41 -29.20 47.00
C LEU A 607 5.54 -30.45 46.78
N TYR A 608 5.93 -31.13 45.70
CA TYR A 608 6.24 -32.56 45.60
C TYR A 608 5.06 -33.53 45.48
N SER A 609 5.03 -34.25 44.35
CA SER A 609 5.25 -35.71 44.27
C SER A 609 3.93 -36.47 44.31
N ASP A 610 3.69 -37.57 43.61
CA ASP A 610 4.38 -38.35 42.59
C ASP A 610 3.32 -39.41 42.18
N GLN A 611 3.59 -40.13 41.10
CA GLN A 611 3.26 -41.55 40.97
C GLN A 611 1.87 -42.04 40.48
N LYS A 612 1.86 -42.29 39.16
CA LYS A 612 1.63 -43.58 38.45
C LYS A 612 0.43 -44.50 38.78
N ARG A 613 -0.19 -44.90 37.65
CA ARG A 613 -0.75 -46.22 37.25
C ARG A 613 -2.01 -46.73 37.95
N CYS A 614 -3.09 -46.89 37.19
CA CYS A 614 -3.36 -48.08 36.37
C CYS A 614 -4.07 -47.67 35.08
#